data_AF-A0A1F4TVW8-F1
#
_entry.id   AF-A0A1F4TVW8-F1
#
_cell.length_a   1.000
_cell.length_b   1.000
_cell.length_c   1.000
_cell.angle_alpha   90.00
_cell.angle_beta   90.00
_cell.angle_gamma   90.00
#
_symmetry.space_group_name_H-M   'P 1'
#
loop_
_entity.id
_entity.type
_entity.pdbx_description
1 polymer ?
#
loop_
_entity_poly.entity_id
_entity_poly.type
_entity_poly.pdbx_seq_one_letter_code
_entity_poly.pdbx_strand_id
1 'polypeptide(L)'
;MIIAAPQSTAGFRPYAGSALFHQTYQPNPATGRLVNIHSLPSSPEFTRTPLIIGGLEDCSEEALRRGDQNLLLDVAGVPTYLFTYHSGTAYAATEALAFGRLVKGATLFHFDAHPDMDSNHLGIDEGLAKAYKYFHDKFQEGSWLWPLVASGQVSEIFWFSASPGPGFLNGNTMEIRRAFPALKITEVKEADLPGFDRSIISALPREKMLLSLDLDYFAFPEIDYLFDSTGLIRSMWPQAGVVSLALSPDYIKKRLAIRLARGLMATVGSAG
;
A
#
# COMPACT_ATOMS: atom_id res chain seq x y z
N MET A 1 -3.21 39.06 3.63
CA MET A 1 -4.13 37.92 3.45
C MET A 1 -3.63 36.80 4.34
N ILE A 2 -4.24 36.63 5.52
CA ILE A 2 -3.83 35.59 6.48
C ILE A 2 -4.42 34.29 5.95
N ILE A 3 -3.57 33.42 5.41
CA ILE A 3 -3.97 32.06 5.07
C ILE A 3 -4.19 31.36 6.42
N ALA A 4 -5.45 31.04 6.73
CA ALA A 4 -5.78 30.25 7.89
C ALA A 4 -4.97 28.95 7.86
N ALA A 5 -4.23 28.66 8.92
CA ALA A 5 -3.62 27.36 9.10
C ALA A 5 -4.73 26.29 9.02
N PRO A 6 -4.56 25.20 8.26
CA PRO A 6 -5.56 24.14 8.22
C PRO A 6 -5.81 23.65 9.65
N GLN A 7 -7.10 23.53 9.98
CA GLN A 7 -7.58 23.13 11.30
C GLN A 7 -6.88 21.86 11.77
N SER A 8 -6.60 21.83 13.08
CA SER A 8 -5.80 20.81 13.75
C SER A 8 -6.20 19.38 13.40
N THR A 9 -5.20 18.57 13.08
CA THR A 9 -5.16 17.10 12.96
C THR A 9 -5.44 16.38 14.29
N ALA A 10 -6.29 16.92 15.17
CA ALA A 10 -6.43 16.51 16.57
C ALA A 10 -6.88 15.04 16.78
N GLY A 11 -7.28 14.33 15.73
CA GLY A 11 -7.59 12.89 15.76
C GLY A 11 -6.71 11.98 14.89
N PHE A 12 -5.76 12.50 14.12
CA PHE A 12 -5.02 11.72 13.13
C PHE A 12 -3.74 11.11 13.71
N ARG A 13 -3.67 9.78 13.87
CA ARG A 13 -2.57 9.13 14.59
C ARG A 13 -2.15 7.77 14.00
N PRO A 14 -1.74 7.70 12.72
CA PRO A 14 -1.33 6.43 12.10
C PRO A 14 -0.24 5.73 12.94
N TYR A 15 0.66 6.51 13.54
CA TYR A 15 1.72 6.02 14.41
C TYR A 15 1.69 6.61 15.82
N ALA A 16 0.49 6.72 16.41
CA ALA A 16 0.29 7.23 17.77
C ALA A 16 1.38 6.73 18.74
N GLY A 17 2.19 7.64 19.29
CA GLY A 17 3.21 7.32 20.30
C GLY A 17 4.62 7.02 19.77
N SER A 18 4.87 7.10 18.46
CA SER A 18 6.23 6.90 17.92
C SER A 18 7.12 8.14 18.04
N ALA A 19 8.28 7.98 18.69
CA ALA A 19 9.34 9.01 18.72
C ALA A 19 9.97 9.27 17.33
N LEU A 20 9.93 8.27 16.44
CA LEU A 20 10.43 8.38 15.06
C LEU A 20 9.54 9.30 14.21
N PHE A 21 8.26 9.45 14.58
CA PHE A 21 7.27 10.17 13.78
C PHE A 21 7.69 11.61 13.48
N HIS A 22 8.09 12.35 14.51
CA HIS A 22 8.52 13.75 14.37
C HIS A 22 9.86 13.90 13.64
N GLN A 23 10.65 12.83 13.54
CA GLN A 23 11.89 12.82 12.75
C GLN A 23 11.59 12.58 11.27
N THR A 24 10.61 11.72 10.97
CA THR A 24 10.21 11.35 9.61
C THR A 24 9.23 12.35 8.98
N TYR A 25 8.33 12.92 9.75
CA TYR A 25 7.27 13.82 9.26
C TYR A 25 7.46 15.22 9.82
N GLN A 26 7.71 16.18 8.93
CA GLN A 26 7.93 17.58 9.28
C GLN A 26 6.96 18.50 8.54
N PRO A 27 6.58 19.66 9.11
CA PRO A 27 5.74 20.63 8.42
C PRO A 27 6.44 21.14 7.16
N ASN A 28 5.78 21.06 6.01
CA ASN A 28 6.21 21.72 4.79
C ASN A 28 5.90 23.22 4.90
N PRO A 29 6.89 24.13 4.80
CA PRO A 29 6.66 25.56 4.95
C PRO A 29 5.67 26.17 3.95
N ALA A 30 5.54 25.58 2.75
CA ALA A 30 4.66 26.08 1.71
C ALA A 30 3.19 25.71 1.92
N THR A 31 2.93 24.53 2.50
CA THR A 31 1.56 23.99 2.63
C THR A 31 1.08 23.88 4.08
N GLY A 32 1.98 23.96 5.05
CA GLY A 32 1.72 23.70 6.47
C GLY A 32 1.43 22.23 6.80
N ARG A 33 1.45 21.34 5.80
CA ARG A 33 1.12 19.92 5.93
C ARG A 33 2.33 19.14 6.43
N LEU A 34 2.11 18.08 7.20
CA LEU A 34 3.17 17.17 7.57
C LEU A 34 3.54 16.32 6.35
N VAL A 35 4.81 16.34 5.97
CA VAL A 35 5.35 15.63 4.81
C VAL A 35 6.47 14.72 5.27
N ASN A 36 6.52 13.53 4.68
CA ASN A 36 7.62 12.61 4.88
C ASN A 36 8.91 13.23 4.30
N ILE A 37 9.91 13.50 5.14
CA ILE A 37 11.13 14.21 4.72
C ILE A 37 11.93 13.44 3.67
N HIS A 38 11.77 12.12 3.58
CA HIS A 38 12.45 11.30 2.58
C HIS A 38 11.81 11.40 1.19
N SER A 39 10.58 11.91 1.14
CA SER A 39 9.84 12.19 -0.09
C SER A 39 10.13 13.57 -0.68
N LEU A 40 10.83 14.44 0.07
CA LEU A 40 11.18 15.76 -0.42
C LEU A 40 12.39 15.68 -1.36
N PRO A 41 12.38 16.43 -2.49
CA PRO A 41 13.54 16.52 -3.37
C PRO A 41 14.77 17.01 -2.60
N SER A 42 15.89 16.29 -2.71
CA SER A 42 17.20 16.82 -2.31
C SER A 42 17.79 17.80 -3.34
N SER A 43 17.21 17.82 -4.55
CA SER A 43 17.57 18.70 -5.66
C SER A 43 16.32 19.02 -6.50
N PRO A 44 16.14 20.24 -7.02
CA PRO A 44 15.01 20.63 -7.89
C PRO A 44 14.84 19.75 -9.14
N GLU A 45 15.90 19.06 -9.56
CA GLU A 45 15.91 18.22 -10.77
C GLU A 45 15.24 16.83 -10.56
N PHE A 46 14.97 16.45 -9.32
CA PHE A 46 14.31 15.19 -8.96
C PHE A 46 13.01 15.47 -8.19
N THR A 47 11.93 15.75 -8.91
CA THR A 47 10.61 15.88 -8.29
C THR A 47 10.09 14.50 -7.92
N ARG A 48 10.08 14.18 -6.62
CA ARG A 48 9.37 13.02 -6.10
C ARG A 48 7.94 13.37 -5.74
N THR A 49 6.99 12.48 -5.99
CA THR A 49 5.63 12.65 -5.47
C THR A 49 5.70 12.57 -3.94
N PRO A 50 5.40 13.65 -3.21
CA PRO A 50 5.55 13.70 -1.76
C PRO A 50 4.55 12.76 -1.09
N LEU A 51 4.98 12.11 0.00
CA LEU A 51 4.09 11.40 0.90
C LEU A 51 3.66 12.35 2.01
N ILE A 52 2.39 12.75 1.98
CA ILE A 52 1.83 13.71 2.93
C ILE A 52 0.88 13.00 3.89
N ILE A 53 0.81 13.52 5.10
CA ILE A 53 -0.26 13.15 6.03
C ILE A 53 -1.54 13.86 5.60
N GLY A 54 -2.60 13.08 5.38
CA GLY A 54 -3.89 13.56 4.92
C GLY A 54 -5.08 12.84 5.55
N GLY A 55 -6.27 13.35 5.27
CA GLY A 55 -7.54 12.75 5.63
C GLY A 55 -8.32 12.28 4.40
N LEU A 56 -9.50 11.69 4.62
CA LEU A 56 -10.37 11.21 3.53
C LEU A 56 -10.81 12.34 2.58
N GLU A 57 -10.84 13.58 3.07
CA GLU A 57 -11.08 14.79 2.28
C GLU A 57 -10.01 15.02 1.20
N ASP A 58 -8.78 14.56 1.43
CA ASP A 58 -7.66 14.69 0.49
C ASP A 58 -7.69 13.64 -0.62
N CYS A 59 -8.55 12.63 -0.47
CA CYS A 59 -8.80 11.62 -1.48
C CYS A 59 -9.80 12.09 -2.56
N SER A 60 -10.07 13.40 -2.69
CA SER A 60 -10.98 13.91 -3.71
C SER A 60 -10.52 13.58 -5.14
N GLU A 61 -11.46 13.48 -6.09
CA GLU A 61 -11.10 13.21 -7.49
C GLU A 61 -10.16 14.28 -8.05
N GLU A 62 -10.42 15.55 -7.72
CA GLU A 62 -9.57 16.66 -8.13
C GLU A 62 -8.15 16.52 -7.56
N ALA A 63 -8.02 16.23 -6.26
CA ALA A 63 -6.73 16.13 -5.60
C ALA A 63 -5.88 14.97 -6.16
N LEU A 64 -6.45 13.77 -6.21
CA LEU A 64 -5.72 12.59 -6.69
C LEU A 64 -5.46 12.65 -8.20
N ARG A 65 -6.28 13.36 -8.98
CA ARG A 65 -6.02 13.52 -10.42
C ARG A 65 -4.77 14.34 -10.72
N ARG A 66 -4.37 15.27 -9.86
CA ARG A 66 -3.12 16.02 -10.03
C ARG A 66 -1.88 15.13 -10.00
N GLY A 67 -1.94 13.99 -9.28
CA GLY A 67 -0.80 13.06 -9.18
C GLY A 67 0.41 13.65 -8.46
N ASP A 68 0.19 14.72 -7.71
CA ASP A 68 1.20 15.52 -7.02
C ASP A 68 1.34 15.16 -5.53
N GLN A 69 0.65 14.11 -5.08
CA GLN A 69 0.68 13.63 -3.70
C GLN A 69 0.42 12.14 -3.59
N ASN A 70 1.13 11.50 -2.67
CA ASN A 70 0.77 10.24 -2.04
C ASN A 70 0.27 10.56 -0.61
N LEU A 71 -0.61 9.74 -0.06
CA LEU A 71 -1.22 10.00 1.24
C LEU A 71 -0.86 8.90 2.23
N LEU A 72 -0.54 9.30 3.46
CA LEU A 72 -0.68 8.46 4.64
C LEU A 72 -1.93 8.94 5.38
N LEU A 73 -2.83 8.00 5.65
CA LEU A 73 -4.10 8.17 6.33
C LEU A 73 -4.20 7.31 7.60
N ASP A 74 -5.15 7.64 8.45
CA ASP A 74 -5.61 6.85 9.59
C ASP A 74 -7.06 6.47 9.27
N VAL A 75 -7.26 5.21 8.91
CA VAL A 75 -8.57 4.66 8.56
C VAL A 75 -8.92 3.63 9.62
N ALA A 76 -9.88 3.98 10.48
CA ALA A 76 -10.30 3.14 11.62
C ALA A 76 -9.13 2.69 12.53
N GLY A 77 -8.16 3.58 12.79
CA GLY A 77 -7.00 3.29 13.63
C GLY A 77 -5.89 2.50 12.92
N VAL A 78 -5.98 2.33 11.59
CA VAL A 78 -5.01 1.59 10.77
C VAL A 78 -4.23 2.57 9.88
N PRO A 79 -2.88 2.57 9.93
CA PRO A 79 -2.06 3.27 8.95
C PRO A 79 -2.40 2.79 7.55
N THR A 80 -2.91 3.69 6.72
CA THR A 80 -3.37 3.40 5.36
C THR A 80 -2.66 4.31 4.40
N TYR A 81 -1.95 3.72 3.45
CA TYR A 81 -1.26 4.48 2.41
C TYR A 81 -2.06 4.47 1.12
N LEU A 82 -2.06 5.60 0.42
CA LEU A 82 -2.54 5.70 -0.94
C LEU A 82 -1.41 6.24 -1.81
N PHE A 83 -0.88 5.37 -2.66
CA PHE A 83 0.15 5.68 -3.63
C PHE A 83 -0.43 5.80 -5.03
N THR A 84 0.28 6.53 -5.87
CA THR A 84 0.03 6.51 -7.32
C THR A 84 0.39 5.15 -7.92
N TYR A 85 1.42 4.50 -7.40
CA TYR A 85 2.10 3.34 -7.97
C TYR A 85 2.31 2.24 -6.92
N HIS A 86 2.33 0.97 -7.32
CA HIS A 86 2.22 -0.16 -6.38
C HIS A 86 3.49 -0.48 -5.62
N SER A 87 4.64 -0.18 -6.21
CA SER A 87 5.95 -0.19 -5.56
C SER A 87 6.01 0.65 -4.28
N GLY A 88 5.10 1.61 -4.07
CA GLY A 88 4.93 2.32 -2.80
C GLY A 88 4.59 1.39 -1.62
N THR A 89 3.99 0.23 -1.86
CA THR A 89 3.68 -0.77 -0.82
C THR A 89 4.92 -1.22 -0.06
N ALA A 90 6.05 -1.37 -0.74
CA ALA A 90 7.29 -1.75 -0.09
C ALA A 90 7.84 -0.64 0.82
N TYR A 91 7.57 0.64 0.51
CA TYR A 91 7.81 1.74 1.44
C TYR A 91 6.91 1.64 2.67
N ALA A 92 5.61 1.44 2.45
CA ALA A 92 4.64 1.31 3.52
C ALA A 92 4.99 0.18 4.49
N ALA A 93 5.43 -0.97 3.98
CA ALA A 93 5.89 -2.09 4.80
C ALA A 93 7.14 -1.73 5.62
N THR A 94 8.16 -1.13 4.98
CA THR A 94 9.41 -0.74 5.64
C THR A 94 9.17 0.32 6.71
N GLU A 95 8.31 1.30 6.42
CA GLU A 95 7.90 2.31 7.39
C GLU A 95 7.08 1.68 8.53
N ALA A 96 6.07 0.87 8.24
CA ALA A 96 5.29 0.19 9.27
C ALA A 96 6.16 -0.67 10.22
N LEU A 97 7.21 -1.31 9.71
CA LEU A 97 8.21 -2.01 10.55
C LEU A 97 8.96 -1.06 11.47
N ALA A 98 9.48 0.05 10.93
CA ALA A 98 10.22 1.05 11.72
C ALA A 98 9.34 1.68 12.82
N PHE A 99 8.03 1.75 12.58
CA PHE A 99 7.03 2.28 13.50
C PHE A 99 6.39 1.21 14.41
N GLY A 100 6.81 -0.06 14.34
CA GLY A 100 6.28 -1.15 15.16
C GLY A 100 4.83 -1.54 14.85
N ARG A 101 4.34 -1.16 13.66
CA ARG A 101 3.01 -1.53 13.13
C ARG A 101 3.04 -2.83 12.33
N LEU A 102 4.22 -3.23 11.89
CA LEU A 102 4.48 -4.50 11.25
C LEU A 102 5.68 -5.17 11.94
N VAL A 103 5.78 -6.49 11.90
CA VAL A 103 6.96 -7.25 12.32
C VAL A 103 7.47 -8.14 11.18
N LYS A 104 8.75 -8.50 11.21
CA LYS A 104 9.35 -9.40 10.22
C LYS A 104 8.61 -10.74 10.16
N GLY A 105 8.61 -11.36 8.98
CA GLY A 105 7.85 -12.57 8.68
C GLY A 105 6.34 -12.32 8.78
N ALA A 106 5.87 -11.20 8.22
CA ALA A 106 4.47 -10.91 8.06
C ALA A 106 3.86 -11.76 6.93
N THR A 107 2.56 -11.96 7.02
CA THR A 107 1.72 -12.47 5.94
C THR A 107 1.20 -11.29 5.14
N LEU A 108 1.45 -11.32 3.83
CA LEU A 108 0.95 -10.37 2.87
C LEU A 108 -0.33 -10.90 2.23
N PHE A 109 -1.40 -10.12 2.29
CA PHE A 109 -2.62 -10.31 1.49
C PHE A 109 -2.56 -9.30 0.35
N HIS A 110 -2.29 -9.78 -0.87
CA HIS A 110 -1.99 -9.00 -2.06
C HIS A 110 -3.11 -9.14 -3.07
N PHE A 111 -3.94 -8.11 -3.23
CA PHE A 111 -4.99 -8.05 -4.24
C PHE A 111 -4.45 -7.28 -5.43
N ASP A 112 -4.23 -7.98 -6.54
CA ASP A 112 -3.52 -7.43 -7.69
C ASP A 112 -3.77 -8.31 -8.94
N ALA A 113 -3.92 -7.68 -10.10
CA ALA A 113 -3.96 -8.41 -11.38
C ALA A 113 -2.59 -9.04 -11.72
N HIS A 114 -1.51 -8.52 -11.14
CA HIS A 114 -0.13 -8.93 -11.35
C HIS A 114 0.49 -9.55 -10.09
N PRO A 115 1.49 -10.42 -10.25
CA PRO A 115 2.16 -11.01 -9.09
C PRO A 115 3.19 -10.09 -8.45
N ASP A 116 3.80 -9.15 -9.18
CA ASP A 116 4.87 -8.24 -8.72
C ASP A 116 6.09 -8.90 -8.06
N MET A 117 6.38 -10.14 -8.50
CA MET A 117 7.38 -11.04 -7.92
C MET A 117 8.63 -11.23 -8.77
N ASP A 118 8.87 -10.39 -9.77
CA ASP A 118 10.05 -10.49 -10.63
C ASP A 118 11.34 -10.28 -9.83
N SER A 119 12.43 -10.88 -10.32
CA SER A 119 13.71 -10.81 -9.65
C SER A 119 14.26 -9.39 -9.58
N ASN A 120 14.65 -8.98 -8.37
CA ASN A 120 15.32 -7.70 -8.14
C ASN A 120 16.53 -7.86 -7.23
N HIS A 121 17.72 -7.80 -7.82
CA HIS A 121 18.97 -7.93 -7.06
C HIS A 121 19.38 -6.63 -6.36
N LEU A 122 18.61 -5.54 -6.52
CA LEU A 122 18.78 -4.33 -5.74
C LEU A 122 18.13 -4.57 -4.37
N GLY A 123 18.94 -4.62 -3.31
CA GLY A 123 18.42 -4.70 -1.95
C GLY A 123 17.69 -3.40 -1.56
N ILE A 124 16.65 -3.52 -0.73
CA ILE A 124 16.24 -2.40 0.11
C ILE A 124 17.29 -2.32 1.21
N ASP A 125 18.20 -1.34 1.09
CA ASP A 125 19.14 -1.01 2.16
C ASP A 125 18.39 -0.60 3.45
N GLU A 126 19.05 -0.77 4.60
CA GLU A 126 18.50 -0.37 5.90
C GLU A 126 18.23 1.15 5.98
N GLY A 127 17.00 1.51 6.36
CA GLY A 127 16.58 2.88 6.70
C GLY A 127 15.56 3.51 5.75
N LEU A 128 14.63 4.29 6.32
CA LEU A 128 13.50 4.90 5.59
C LEU A 128 13.90 5.80 4.42
N ALA A 129 15.01 6.54 4.54
CA ALA A 129 15.50 7.40 3.46
C ALA A 129 15.88 6.62 2.20
N LYS A 130 16.59 5.50 2.39
CA LYS A 130 17.04 4.65 1.30
C LYS A 130 15.90 3.84 0.72
N ALA A 131 15.00 3.35 1.59
CA ALA A 131 13.75 2.72 1.18
C ALA A 131 12.94 3.65 0.27
N TYR A 132 12.64 4.88 0.70
CA TYR A 132 11.89 5.84 -0.14
C TYR A 132 12.60 6.12 -1.47
N LYS A 133 13.93 6.32 -1.43
CA LYS A 133 14.74 6.53 -2.62
C LYS A 133 14.65 5.35 -3.59
N TYR A 134 14.73 4.13 -3.08
CA TYR A 134 14.63 2.92 -3.88
C TYR A 134 13.30 2.87 -4.62
N PHE A 135 12.18 3.01 -3.89
CA PHE A 135 10.85 2.87 -4.50
C PHE A 135 10.49 3.99 -5.45
N HIS A 136 11.05 5.19 -5.24
CA HIS A 136 10.86 6.30 -6.16
C HIS A 136 11.78 6.24 -7.40
N ASP A 137 13.09 6.08 -7.20
CA ASP A 137 14.08 6.27 -8.26
C ASP A 137 14.34 4.99 -9.08
N LYS A 138 13.97 3.82 -8.56
CA LYS A 138 14.17 2.50 -9.19
C LYS A 138 12.85 1.83 -9.53
N PHE A 139 11.87 2.63 -9.94
CA PHE A 139 10.54 2.21 -10.39
C PHE A 139 10.56 0.86 -11.13
N GLN A 140 10.10 -0.19 -10.43
CA GLN A 140 9.97 -1.54 -10.95
C GLN A 140 8.75 -2.18 -10.28
N GLU A 141 7.56 -1.80 -10.77
CA GLU A 141 6.26 -2.32 -10.29
C GLU A 141 6.29 -3.85 -10.23
N GLY A 142 6.79 -4.51 -11.28
CA GLY A 142 6.84 -5.98 -11.32
C GLY A 142 7.74 -6.66 -10.28
N SER A 143 8.49 -5.95 -9.43
CA SER A 143 9.55 -6.55 -8.60
C SER A 143 9.64 -6.07 -7.15
N TRP A 144 8.74 -5.19 -6.69
CA TRP A 144 8.86 -4.57 -5.37
C TRP A 144 8.75 -5.56 -4.21
N LEU A 145 8.13 -6.73 -4.42
CA LEU A 145 8.01 -7.78 -3.41
C LEU A 145 9.33 -8.45 -3.10
N TRP A 146 10.19 -8.61 -4.12
CA TRP A 146 11.45 -9.34 -3.99
C TRP A 146 12.31 -8.85 -2.81
N PRO A 147 12.59 -7.55 -2.65
CA PRO A 147 13.41 -7.10 -1.53
C PRO A 147 12.71 -7.17 -0.17
N LEU A 148 11.36 -7.18 -0.10
CA LEU A 148 10.63 -7.44 1.15
C LEU A 148 10.81 -8.89 1.62
N VAL A 149 10.77 -9.83 0.67
CA VAL A 149 11.07 -11.24 0.94
C VAL A 149 12.54 -11.41 1.32
N ALA A 150 13.46 -10.82 0.55
CA ALA A 150 14.91 -10.95 0.77
C ALA A 150 15.35 -10.43 2.15
N SER A 151 14.70 -9.38 2.66
CA SER A 151 14.98 -8.81 3.99
C SER A 151 14.22 -9.49 5.14
N GLY A 152 13.39 -10.50 4.83
CA GLY A 152 12.58 -11.25 5.77
C GLY A 152 11.39 -10.48 6.32
N GLN A 153 10.97 -9.39 5.67
CA GLN A 153 9.78 -8.63 6.07
C GLN A 153 8.51 -9.45 5.82
N VAL A 154 8.46 -10.15 4.69
CA VAL A 154 7.36 -11.03 4.29
C VAL A 154 7.85 -12.47 4.21
N SER A 155 7.06 -13.41 4.76
CA SER A 155 7.36 -14.85 4.70
C SER A 155 6.22 -15.69 4.13
N GLU A 156 5.04 -15.10 3.97
CA GLU A 156 3.87 -15.74 3.39
C GLU A 156 3.08 -14.74 2.56
N ILE A 157 2.58 -15.16 1.41
CA ILE A 157 1.83 -14.34 0.47
C ILE A 157 0.55 -15.09 0.08
N PHE A 158 -0.59 -14.44 0.28
CA PHE A 158 -1.85 -14.76 -0.39
C PHE A 158 -2.03 -13.75 -1.52
N TRP A 159 -1.82 -14.20 -2.75
CA TRP A 159 -2.04 -13.38 -3.93
C TRP A 159 -3.44 -13.66 -4.45
N PHE A 160 -4.34 -12.69 -4.29
CA PHE A 160 -5.66 -12.69 -4.88
C PHE A 160 -5.52 -12.16 -6.30
N SER A 161 -5.55 -13.07 -7.27
CA SER A 161 -5.38 -12.75 -8.69
C SER A 161 -6.74 -12.49 -9.35
N ALA A 162 -6.84 -11.38 -10.08
CA ALA A 162 -7.96 -11.12 -10.99
C ALA A 162 -7.65 -11.69 -12.38
N SER A 163 -8.67 -12.14 -13.11
CA SER A 163 -8.46 -12.79 -14.41
C SER A 163 -7.79 -11.83 -15.40
N PRO A 164 -6.57 -12.13 -15.87
CA PRO A 164 -5.85 -11.25 -16.77
C PRO A 164 -6.58 -11.19 -18.10
N GLY A 165 -6.95 -9.99 -18.56
CA GLY A 165 -7.22 -9.78 -19.97
C GLY A 165 -6.03 -10.27 -20.83
N PRO A 166 -6.23 -10.55 -22.13
CA PRO A 166 -5.15 -11.02 -22.99
C PRO A 166 -3.98 -10.01 -23.01
N GLY A 167 -2.86 -10.35 -22.34
CA GLY A 167 -1.67 -9.50 -22.23
C GLY A 167 -0.96 -9.51 -20.86
N PHE A 168 -1.59 -10.05 -19.81
CA PHE A 168 -1.16 -9.90 -18.40
C PHE A 168 -0.46 -11.13 -17.78
N LEU A 169 0.01 -12.07 -18.59
CA LEU A 169 0.82 -13.22 -18.13
C LEU A 169 2.31 -12.91 -18.25
N ASN A 170 2.86 -12.03 -17.42
CA ASN A 170 4.32 -11.81 -17.36
C ASN A 170 4.79 -11.45 -15.96
N GLY A 171 4.62 -12.37 -15.01
CA GLY A 171 5.35 -12.27 -13.75
C GLY A 171 5.76 -13.65 -13.27
N ASN A 172 7.04 -13.80 -12.98
CA ASN A 172 7.64 -15.12 -12.78
C ASN A 172 7.61 -15.51 -11.30
N THR A 173 6.45 -15.96 -10.80
CA THR A 173 6.36 -16.52 -9.43
C THR A 173 7.34 -17.68 -9.20
N MET A 174 7.82 -18.34 -10.27
CA MET A 174 8.83 -19.41 -10.14
C MET A 174 10.19 -18.90 -9.73
N GLU A 175 10.60 -17.69 -10.16
CA GLU A 175 11.89 -17.12 -9.80
C GLU A 175 11.98 -16.84 -8.30
N ILE A 176 10.97 -16.17 -7.74
CA ILE A 176 10.95 -15.86 -6.31
C ILE A 176 10.84 -17.13 -5.46
N ARG A 177 10.04 -18.12 -5.89
CA ARG A 177 9.96 -19.44 -5.21
C ARG A 177 11.29 -20.18 -5.22
N ARG A 178 12.03 -20.10 -6.33
CA ARG A 178 13.35 -20.73 -6.46
C ARG A 178 14.39 -20.03 -5.58
N ALA A 179 14.37 -18.70 -5.53
CA ALA A 179 15.30 -17.92 -4.73
C ALA A 179 15.03 -18.02 -3.22
N PHE A 180 13.76 -18.16 -2.84
CA PHE A 180 13.32 -18.19 -1.43
C PHE A 180 12.45 -19.43 -1.16
N PRO A 181 13.05 -20.63 -1.03
CA PRO A 181 12.30 -21.88 -0.89
C PRO A 181 11.47 -21.96 0.41
N ALA A 182 11.76 -21.12 1.41
CA ALA A 182 10.97 -21.01 2.63
C ALA A 182 9.75 -20.07 2.51
N LEU A 183 9.66 -19.28 1.43
CA LEU A 183 8.53 -18.40 1.16
C LEU A 183 7.32 -19.24 0.77
N LYS A 184 6.20 -19.02 1.48
CA LYS A 184 4.90 -19.59 1.10
C LYS A 184 4.16 -18.61 0.21
N ILE A 185 3.67 -19.09 -0.93
CA ILE A 185 2.84 -18.28 -1.83
C ILE A 185 1.63 -19.12 -2.25
N THR A 186 0.45 -18.61 -1.95
CA THR A 186 -0.84 -19.17 -2.31
C THR A 186 -1.53 -18.21 -3.26
N GLU A 187 -1.77 -18.64 -4.49
CA GLU A 187 -2.62 -17.91 -5.43
C GLU A 187 -4.08 -18.25 -5.12
N VAL A 188 -4.92 -17.23 -4.99
CA VAL A 188 -6.37 -17.32 -4.78
C VAL A 188 -7.04 -16.65 -5.97
N LYS A 189 -7.59 -17.43 -6.89
CA LYS A 189 -8.28 -16.89 -8.05
C LYS A 189 -9.65 -16.36 -7.64
N GLU A 190 -10.20 -15.44 -8.42
CA GLU A 190 -11.56 -14.89 -8.19
C GLU A 190 -12.62 -15.99 -7.97
N ALA A 191 -12.57 -17.07 -8.76
CA ALA A 191 -13.49 -18.20 -8.64
C ALA A 191 -13.37 -18.98 -7.32
N ASP A 192 -12.21 -18.93 -6.65
CA ASP A 192 -11.94 -19.65 -5.41
C ASP A 192 -12.26 -18.78 -4.17
N LEU A 193 -12.54 -17.49 -4.35
CA LEU A 193 -12.76 -16.52 -3.28
C LEU A 193 -13.92 -16.91 -2.32
N PRO A 194 -15.07 -17.45 -2.79
CA PRO A 194 -16.13 -17.90 -1.89
C PRO A 194 -15.69 -19.04 -0.95
N GLY A 195 -14.71 -19.84 -1.36
CA GLY A 195 -14.15 -20.96 -0.60
C GLY A 195 -12.90 -20.62 0.21
N PHE A 196 -12.41 -19.37 0.14
CA PHE A 196 -11.20 -18.96 0.85
C PHE A 196 -11.37 -19.07 2.38
N ASP A 197 -10.44 -19.75 3.05
CA ASP A 197 -10.46 -19.91 4.50
C ASP A 197 -10.16 -18.58 5.20
N ARG A 198 -11.22 -17.89 5.63
CA ARG A 198 -11.13 -16.60 6.33
C ARG A 198 -10.60 -16.72 7.76
N SER A 199 -10.52 -17.93 8.33
CA SER A 199 -10.00 -18.12 9.70
C SER A 199 -8.52 -17.76 9.83
N ILE A 200 -7.77 -17.78 8.74
CA ILE A 200 -6.37 -17.33 8.73
C ILE A 200 -6.25 -15.85 9.08
N ILE A 201 -7.22 -15.02 8.70
CA ILE A 201 -7.20 -13.58 8.94
C ILE A 201 -7.33 -13.31 10.44
N SER A 202 -8.30 -13.96 11.08
CA SER A 202 -8.56 -13.78 12.52
C SER A 202 -7.54 -14.48 13.41
N ALA A 203 -6.78 -15.45 12.88
CA ALA A 203 -5.70 -16.12 13.60
C ALA A 203 -4.40 -15.29 13.65
N LEU A 204 -4.23 -14.31 12.75
CA LEU A 204 -3.02 -13.50 12.66
C LEU A 204 -3.07 -12.30 13.63
N PRO A 205 -1.99 -12.05 14.39
CA PRO A 205 -1.81 -10.76 15.06
C PRO A 205 -1.80 -9.63 14.03
N ARG A 206 -2.28 -8.44 14.42
CA ARG A 206 -2.39 -7.30 13.49
C ARG A 206 -1.04 -6.93 12.87
N GLU A 207 0.00 -6.89 13.70
CA GLU A 207 1.38 -6.60 13.30
C GLU A 207 2.01 -7.64 12.36
N LYS A 208 1.35 -8.79 12.16
CA LYS A 208 1.73 -9.82 11.20
C LYS A 208 0.99 -9.69 9.87
N MET A 209 0.11 -8.72 9.71
CA MET A 209 -0.74 -8.59 8.53
C MET A 209 -0.45 -7.31 7.76
N LEU A 210 0.05 -7.48 6.54
CA LEU A 210 0.15 -6.44 5.51
C LEU A 210 -0.96 -6.67 4.48
N LEU A 211 -1.84 -5.69 4.30
CA LEU A 211 -2.85 -5.71 3.24
C LEU A 211 -2.40 -4.77 2.10
N SER A 212 -2.16 -5.32 0.92
CA SER A 212 -1.78 -4.60 -0.29
C SER A 212 -2.90 -4.68 -1.31
N LEU A 213 -3.36 -3.53 -1.79
CA LEU A 213 -4.41 -3.42 -2.80
C LEU A 213 -3.87 -2.65 -4.01
N ASP A 214 -3.51 -3.36 -5.08
CA ASP A 214 -3.50 -2.73 -6.39
C ASP A 214 -4.96 -2.58 -6.86
N LEU A 215 -5.36 -1.37 -7.24
CA LEU A 215 -6.71 -1.15 -7.72
C LEU A 215 -6.92 -1.64 -9.15
N ASP A 216 -5.86 -2.00 -9.87
CA ASP A 216 -5.97 -2.70 -11.15
C ASP A 216 -6.53 -4.13 -11.03
N TYR A 217 -6.54 -4.71 -9.82
CA TYR A 217 -7.31 -5.90 -9.48
C TYR A 217 -8.78 -5.73 -9.91
N PHE A 218 -9.30 -4.50 -9.85
CA PHE A 218 -10.66 -4.15 -10.26
C PHE A 218 -10.78 -3.62 -11.69
N ALA A 219 -9.75 -3.76 -12.54
CA ALA A 219 -9.80 -3.27 -13.91
C ALA A 219 -10.67 -4.13 -14.83
N PHE A 220 -10.74 -5.45 -14.58
CA PHE A 220 -11.46 -6.43 -15.39
C PHE A 220 -12.38 -7.43 -14.65
N PRO A 221 -12.78 -7.25 -13.37
CA PRO A 221 -13.57 -8.25 -12.68
C PRO A 221 -14.97 -8.35 -13.29
N GLU A 222 -15.53 -9.57 -13.32
CA GLU A 222 -16.96 -9.74 -13.50
C GLU A 222 -17.69 -9.11 -12.29
N ILE A 223 -18.88 -8.53 -12.54
CA ILE A 223 -19.60 -7.71 -11.54
C ILE A 223 -19.88 -8.46 -10.23
N ASP A 224 -20.05 -9.78 -10.27
CA ASP A 224 -20.36 -10.57 -9.08
C ASP A 224 -19.15 -10.71 -8.13
N TYR A 225 -17.93 -10.87 -8.66
CA TYR A 225 -16.71 -11.03 -7.84
C TYR A 225 -16.26 -9.72 -7.17
N LEU A 226 -16.71 -8.56 -7.68
CA LEU A 226 -16.49 -7.26 -7.06
C LEU A 226 -17.11 -7.18 -5.64
N PHE A 227 -18.25 -7.82 -5.40
CA PHE A 227 -18.91 -7.76 -4.09
C PHE A 227 -18.20 -8.62 -3.05
N ASP A 228 -17.78 -9.83 -3.42
CA ASP A 228 -17.10 -10.75 -2.49
C ASP A 228 -15.70 -10.24 -2.10
N SER A 229 -14.94 -9.73 -3.07
CA SER A 229 -13.59 -9.19 -2.83
C SER A 229 -13.64 -7.93 -1.97
N THR A 230 -14.52 -6.99 -2.26
CA THR A 230 -14.66 -5.77 -1.43
C THR A 230 -15.16 -6.09 -0.01
N GLY A 231 -16.05 -7.07 0.15
CA GLY A 231 -16.47 -7.56 1.46
C GLY A 231 -15.32 -8.18 2.26
N LEU A 232 -14.49 -9.01 1.61
CA LEU A 232 -13.30 -9.60 2.22
C LEU A 232 -12.29 -8.54 2.62
N ILE A 233 -11.94 -7.62 1.72
CA ILE A 233 -11.01 -6.50 1.95
C ILE A 233 -11.46 -5.66 3.14
N ARG A 234 -12.75 -5.31 3.22
CA ARG A 234 -13.31 -4.55 4.36
C ARG A 234 -13.17 -5.30 5.68
N SER A 235 -13.34 -6.62 5.68
CA SER A 235 -13.17 -7.44 6.88
C SER A 235 -11.71 -7.58 7.32
N MET A 236 -10.77 -7.55 6.37
CA MET A 236 -9.33 -7.61 6.59
C MET A 236 -8.76 -6.29 7.12
N TRP A 237 -9.24 -5.16 6.61
CA TRP A 237 -8.71 -3.83 6.88
C TRP A 237 -8.50 -3.50 8.38
N PRO A 238 -9.51 -3.64 9.27
CA PRO A 238 -9.33 -3.31 10.69
C PRO A 238 -8.40 -4.29 11.42
N GLN A 239 -8.11 -5.45 10.83
CA GLN A 239 -7.19 -6.46 11.37
C GLN A 239 -5.76 -6.26 10.87
N ALA A 240 -5.54 -5.44 9.84
CA ALA A 240 -4.20 -5.18 9.34
C ALA A 240 -3.37 -4.32 10.31
N GLY A 241 -2.06 -4.55 10.29
CA GLY A 241 -1.07 -3.68 10.91
C GLY A 241 -0.80 -2.45 10.04
N VAL A 242 -0.87 -2.63 8.73
CA VAL A 242 -0.77 -1.57 7.71
C VAL A 242 -1.54 -1.97 6.45
N VAL A 243 -2.16 -0.98 5.81
CA VAL A 243 -2.78 -1.12 4.49
C VAL A 243 -2.06 -0.23 3.48
N SER A 244 -1.78 -0.77 2.29
CA SER A 244 -1.30 -0.01 1.14
C SER A 244 -2.30 -0.12 0.00
N LEU A 245 -2.58 1.01 -0.67
CA LEU A 245 -3.38 1.10 -1.88
C LEU A 245 -2.57 1.75 -2.98
N ALA A 246 -2.70 1.25 -4.20
CA ALA A 246 -2.14 1.88 -5.39
C ALA A 246 -3.24 2.24 -6.40
N LEU A 247 -3.16 3.44 -6.97
CA LEU A 247 -4.12 3.91 -7.98
C LEU A 247 -3.87 3.30 -9.36
N SER A 248 -2.64 2.84 -9.62
CA SER A 248 -2.18 2.14 -10.83
C SER A 248 -2.76 2.71 -12.12
N PRO A 249 -2.48 4.00 -12.40
CA PRO A 249 -3.14 4.76 -13.46
C PRO A 249 -2.89 4.22 -14.88
N ASP A 250 -1.86 3.39 -15.05
CA ASP A 250 -1.50 2.75 -16.32
C ASP A 250 -2.38 1.52 -16.64
N TYR A 251 -3.03 0.94 -15.63
CA TYR A 251 -3.78 -0.33 -15.74
C TYR A 251 -5.28 -0.16 -15.51
N ILE A 252 -5.70 0.83 -14.70
CA ILE A 252 -7.10 1.12 -14.43
C ILE A 252 -7.42 2.60 -14.70
N LYS A 253 -8.65 2.88 -15.15
CA LYS A 253 -9.13 4.26 -15.31
C LYS A 253 -9.01 5.00 -13.97
N LYS A 254 -8.14 6.02 -13.90
CA LYS A 254 -7.87 6.82 -12.69
C LYS A 254 -9.13 7.23 -11.90
N ARG A 255 -10.21 7.62 -12.57
CA ARG A 255 -11.49 7.96 -11.93
C ARG A 255 -12.13 6.79 -11.19
N LEU A 256 -12.07 5.58 -11.75
CA LEU A 256 -12.60 4.37 -11.13
C LEU A 256 -11.74 4.00 -9.91
N ALA A 257 -10.41 3.98 -10.06
CA ALA A 257 -9.48 3.72 -8.95
C ALA A 257 -9.73 4.67 -7.76
N ILE A 258 -9.82 5.98 -8.02
CA ILE A 258 -10.14 6.97 -6.98
C ILE A 258 -11.46 6.66 -6.27
N ARG A 259 -12.52 6.32 -7.03
CA ARG A 259 -13.83 6.00 -6.43
C ARG A 259 -13.76 4.73 -5.56
N LEU A 260 -13.04 3.70 -6.01
CA LEU A 260 -12.84 2.47 -5.27
C LEU A 260 -12.07 2.73 -3.97
N ALA A 261 -10.92 3.42 -4.05
CA ALA A 261 -10.10 3.78 -2.89
C ALA A 261 -10.94 4.51 -1.82
N ARG A 262 -11.66 5.57 -2.23
CA ARG A 262 -12.52 6.34 -1.33
C ARG A 262 -13.65 5.50 -0.75
N GLY A 263 -14.33 4.71 -1.59
CA GLY A 263 -15.46 3.88 -1.17
C GLY A 263 -15.04 2.84 -0.14
N LEU A 264 -13.91 2.16 -0.36
CA LEU A 264 -13.34 1.22 0.60
C LEU A 264 -12.99 1.91 1.93
N MET A 265 -12.20 2.99 1.89
CA MET A 265 -11.78 3.68 3.11
C MET A 265 -12.95 4.29 3.91
N ALA A 266 -13.93 4.90 3.24
CA ALA A 266 -15.08 5.49 3.90
C ALA A 266 -15.97 4.45 4.59
N THR A 267 -16.18 3.30 3.94
CA THR A 267 -17.01 2.22 4.50
C THR A 267 -16.37 1.55 5.71
N VAL A 268 -15.05 1.36 5.70
CA VAL A 268 -14.30 0.86 6.86
C VAL A 268 -14.35 1.87 8.01
N GLY A 269 -14.15 3.16 7.72
CA GLY A 269 -14.15 4.22 8.73
C GLY A 269 -15.50 4.45 9.42
N SER A 270 -16.62 4.12 8.78
CA SER A 270 -17.97 4.26 9.36
C SER A 270 -18.45 3.06 10.19
N ALA A 271 -17.69 1.96 10.20
CA ALA A 271 -18.08 0.72 10.88
C ALA A 271 -17.51 0.58 12.31
N GLY A 272 -16.81 1.62 12.80
CA GLY A 272 -16.18 1.67 14.13
C GLY A 272 -16.85 2.64 15.09
#